data_AF-A0A0C1ZJV9-F1
#
_entry.id   AF-A0A0C1ZJV9-F1
#
_cell.length_a   1.000
_cell.length_b   1.000
_cell.length_c   1.000
_cell.angle_alpha   90.00
_cell.angle_beta   90.00
_cell.angle_gamma   90.00
#
_symmetry.space_group_name_H-M   'P 1'
#
loop_
_entity.id
_entity.type
_entity.pdbx_description
1 polymer ?
#
loop_
_entity_poly.entity_id
_entity_poly.type
_entity_poly.pdbx_seq_one_letter_code
_entity_poly.pdbx_strand_id
1 'polypeptide(L)'
;MTPPDTNKPASALVPTRAATQLATVELPALPNQAARQLRTLALSGGLVSLVLVTYVIAFSIGIPLLVYVIGIGGVLLAIKERRRVEHGNRIYEAAREDMRSGDIAAATQAVDEVLLHSGTSLRYAAVYVRLALLRGVLALRRGQLQEARARLLAVEATGWLGSFRISRQATGEAYASLSICGSVLGEVDDARAWLERGREVLDPSREHAITPHKDDELDSSSLSIELAEATLLAREDQHQQLFALLQRLGHDKDNLLGRALQLLQAYTLHRLSEGEDEYRGVFSSMPIEPLLANLRPGELDFMAVHWPELHAFMQARRLLARD
;
A
#
# COMPACT_ATOMS: atom_id res chain seq x y z
N MET A 1 35.74 -18.00 12.66
CA MET A 1 34.96 -16.76 12.80
C MET A 1 35.40 -15.82 11.69
N THR A 2 34.69 -15.85 10.56
CA THR A 2 34.89 -14.97 9.41
C THR A 2 33.93 -13.78 9.54
N PRO A 3 34.36 -12.55 9.21
CA PRO A 3 33.50 -11.38 9.28
C PRO A 3 32.43 -11.44 8.16
N PRO A 4 31.25 -10.84 8.36
CA PRO A 4 30.20 -10.83 7.35
C PRO A 4 30.55 -9.87 6.20
N ASP A 5 30.60 -10.42 4.98
CA ASP A 5 30.72 -9.68 3.73
C ASP A 5 29.51 -8.73 3.56
N THR A 6 29.78 -7.43 3.58
CA THR A 6 28.81 -6.34 3.42
C THR A 6 28.59 -5.91 1.97
N ASN A 7 29.08 -6.68 1.00
CA ASN A 7 28.99 -6.37 -0.43
C ASN A 7 28.20 -7.44 -1.21
N LYS A 8 26.93 -7.63 -0.85
CA LYS A 8 25.97 -8.30 -1.74
C LYS A 8 25.20 -7.22 -2.50
N PRO A 9 25.35 -7.08 -3.82
CA PRO A 9 24.54 -6.14 -4.58
C PRO A 9 23.06 -6.54 -4.49
N ALA A 10 22.22 -5.53 -4.30
CA ALA A 10 20.77 -5.65 -4.27
C ALA A 10 20.27 -6.46 -5.49
N SER A 11 19.35 -7.37 -5.21
CA SER A 11 18.65 -8.25 -6.14
C SER A 11 18.40 -7.64 -7.52
N ALA A 12 19.20 -8.07 -8.49
CA ALA A 12 18.93 -7.89 -9.91
C ALA A 12 17.88 -8.92 -10.37
N LEU A 13 16.62 -8.70 -9.99
CA LEU A 13 15.44 -9.32 -10.59
C LEU A 13 14.32 -8.26 -10.61
N VAL A 14 14.51 -7.27 -11.48
CA VAL A 14 13.44 -6.41 -11.97
C VAL A 14 12.81 -7.16 -13.15
N PRO A 15 11.51 -7.52 -13.13
CA PRO A 15 10.85 -8.01 -14.34
C PRO A 15 10.76 -6.86 -15.35
N THR A 16 11.64 -6.90 -16.35
CA THR A 16 11.88 -5.84 -17.34
C THR A 16 10.86 -5.79 -18.49
N ARG A 17 9.57 -6.11 -18.26
CA ARG A 17 8.59 -6.14 -19.38
C ARG A 17 7.31 -5.32 -19.24
N ALA A 18 7.02 -4.69 -18.10
CA ALA A 18 5.75 -3.97 -17.91
C ALA A 18 5.87 -2.43 -17.83
N ALA A 19 7.04 -1.83 -18.08
CA ALA A 19 7.20 -0.37 -17.97
C ALA A 19 6.68 0.42 -19.19
N THR A 20 6.30 -0.24 -20.29
CA THR A 20 6.14 0.43 -21.60
C THR A 20 4.71 0.87 -21.93
N GLN A 21 3.72 0.65 -21.06
CA GLN A 21 2.34 1.13 -21.27
C GLN A 21 1.71 1.76 -20.02
N LEU A 22 2.53 2.36 -19.15
CA LEU A 22 2.03 3.32 -18.18
C LEU A 22 1.69 4.60 -18.95
N ALA A 23 0.43 4.71 -19.38
CA ALA A 23 -0.16 5.96 -19.83
C ALA A 23 0.26 7.09 -18.87
N THR A 24 0.43 8.30 -19.41
CA THR A 24 0.86 9.53 -18.72
C THR A 24 -0.05 9.88 -17.53
N VAL A 25 0.10 9.15 -16.42
CA VAL A 25 -0.40 9.53 -15.12
C VAL A 25 0.59 10.57 -14.60
N GLU A 26 0.16 11.83 -14.51
CA GLU A 26 0.93 12.88 -13.85
C GLU A 26 1.02 12.53 -12.37
N LEU A 27 2.11 11.87 -11.99
CA LEU A 27 2.39 11.48 -10.62
C LEU A 27 3.06 12.65 -9.90
N PRO A 28 2.61 13.01 -8.69
CA PRO A 28 3.30 14.03 -7.90
C PRO A 28 4.75 13.58 -7.64
N ALA A 29 5.68 14.52 -7.70
CA ALA A 29 7.10 14.23 -7.49
C ALA A 29 7.32 13.72 -6.06
N LEU A 30 7.59 12.41 -5.93
CA LEU A 30 7.81 11.79 -4.63
C LEU A 30 9.26 11.96 -4.16
N PRO A 31 9.49 12.09 -2.85
CA PRO A 31 10.82 12.25 -2.29
C PRO A 31 11.62 10.94 -2.43
N ASN A 32 12.76 10.99 -3.12
CA ASN A 32 13.66 9.84 -3.26
C ASN A 32 14.56 9.67 -2.02
N GLN A 33 14.65 8.44 -1.48
CA GLN A 33 15.46 8.13 -0.30
C GLN A 33 16.97 8.33 -0.52
N ALA A 34 17.50 7.92 -1.68
CA ALA A 34 18.93 8.07 -2.01
C ALA A 34 19.32 9.56 -2.13
N ALA A 35 18.48 10.34 -2.80
CA ALA A 35 18.65 11.80 -2.89
C ALA A 35 18.59 12.48 -1.52
N ARG A 36 17.77 11.94 -0.60
CA ARG A 36 17.73 12.42 0.78
C ARG A 36 19.02 12.13 1.53
N GLN A 37 19.54 10.91 1.48
CA GLN A 37 20.77 10.53 2.19
C GLN A 37 21.95 11.43 1.78
N LEU A 38 22.13 11.64 0.47
CA LEU A 38 23.14 12.55 -0.08
C LEU A 38 22.96 13.99 0.38
N ARG A 39 21.73 14.53 0.34
CA ARG A 39 21.45 15.90 0.82
C ARG A 39 21.61 16.04 2.32
N THR A 40 21.25 15.04 3.12
CA THR A 40 21.45 15.09 4.58
C THR A 40 22.92 15.10 4.95
N LEU A 41 23.77 14.37 4.22
CA LEU A 41 25.22 14.40 4.38
C LEU A 41 25.82 15.76 3.98
N ALA A 42 25.36 16.32 2.87
CA ALA A 42 25.78 17.64 2.41
C ALA A 42 25.34 18.76 3.38
N LEU A 43 24.10 18.70 3.87
CA LEU A 43 23.56 19.68 4.82
C LEU A 43 24.17 19.54 6.21
N SER A 44 24.45 18.33 6.70
CA SER A 44 25.13 18.16 7.99
C SER A 44 26.56 18.70 7.92
N GLY A 45 27.30 18.41 6.85
CA GLY A 45 28.63 18.98 6.61
C GLY A 45 28.60 20.51 6.50
N GLY A 46 27.65 21.04 5.71
CA GLY A 46 27.46 22.48 5.54
C GLY A 46 27.04 23.19 6.83
N LEU A 47 26.10 22.62 7.60
CA LEU A 47 25.59 23.23 8.83
C LEU A 47 26.62 23.17 9.96
N VAL A 48 27.42 22.10 10.06
CA VAL A 48 28.56 22.05 10.98
C VAL A 48 29.59 23.13 10.62
N SER A 49 29.93 23.28 9.34
CA SER A 49 30.84 24.34 8.90
C SER A 49 30.29 25.75 9.16
N LEU A 50 28.98 25.96 8.92
CA LEU A 50 28.30 27.23 9.15
C LEU A 50 28.28 27.56 10.65
N VAL A 51 27.91 26.60 11.51
CA VAL A 51 27.91 26.79 12.97
C VAL A 51 29.32 27.09 13.47
N LEU A 52 30.34 26.40 12.96
CA LEU A 52 31.73 26.64 13.33
C LEU A 52 32.18 28.06 12.92
N VAL A 53 31.90 28.47 11.68
CA VAL A 53 32.23 29.81 11.16
C VAL A 53 31.45 30.89 11.92
N THR A 54 30.16 30.68 12.17
CA THR A 54 29.31 31.64 12.89
C THR A 54 29.76 31.75 14.35
N TYR A 55 30.19 30.66 14.98
CA TYR A 55 30.75 30.67 16.33
C TYR A 55 32.07 31.44 16.38
N VAL A 56 32.99 31.19 15.44
CA VAL A 56 34.27 31.92 15.33
C VAL A 56 34.03 33.42 15.10
N ILE A 57 33.10 33.79 14.21
CA ILE A 57 32.76 35.19 13.92
C ILE A 57 32.07 35.86 15.11
N ALA A 58 31.09 35.20 15.75
CA ALA A 58 30.38 35.75 16.90
C ALA A 58 31.30 35.94 18.12
N PHE A 59 32.23 35.01 18.34
CA PHE A 59 33.27 35.13 19.37
C PHE A 59 34.24 36.28 19.08
N SER A 60 34.55 36.53 17.81
CA SER A 60 35.48 37.59 17.39
C SER A 60 34.86 39.00 17.40
N ILE A 61 33.56 39.12 17.15
CA ILE A 61 32.86 40.41 17.03
C ILE A 61 32.09 40.78 18.32
N GLY A 62 31.91 39.83 19.26
CA GLY A 62 31.27 40.09 20.55
C GLY A 62 29.75 40.30 20.48
N ILE A 63 29.09 39.78 19.43
CA ILE A 63 27.64 39.93 19.22
C ILE A 63 26.96 38.56 19.44
N PRO A 64 26.59 38.21 20.69
CA PRO A 64 25.92 36.94 20.99
C PRO A 64 24.51 36.87 20.39
N LEU A 65 23.91 38.01 20.03
CA LEU A 65 22.51 38.13 19.59
C LEU A 65 22.22 37.40 18.27
N LEU A 66 23.23 37.22 17.40
CA LEU A 66 23.09 36.54 16.10
C LEU A 66 22.80 35.04 16.27
N VAL A 67 23.40 34.41 17.29
CA VAL A 67 23.15 33.00 17.65
C VAL A 67 21.70 32.80 18.09
N TYR A 68 21.14 33.75 18.86
CA TYR A 68 19.75 33.70 19.30
C TYR A 68 18.75 33.85 18.14
N VAL A 69 19.01 34.73 17.17
CA VAL A 69 18.13 34.90 16.00
C VAL A 69 18.11 33.63 15.13
N ILE A 70 19.26 33.00 14.91
CA ILE A 70 19.33 31.71 14.18
C ILE A 70 18.61 30.61 14.96
N GLY A 71 18.80 30.55 16.29
CA GLY A 71 18.11 29.58 17.15
C GLY A 71 16.58 29.73 17.12
N ILE A 72 16.07 30.96 17.28
CA ILE A 72 14.62 31.25 17.24
C ILE A 72 14.04 30.93 15.87
N GLY A 73 14.73 31.31 14.78
CA GLY A 73 14.32 30.97 13.42
C GLY A 73 14.22 29.46 13.19
N GLY A 74 15.19 28.70 13.69
CA GLY A 74 15.19 27.23 13.63
C GLY A 74 14.03 26.60 14.41
N VAL A 75 13.72 27.13 15.60
CA VAL A 75 12.59 26.65 16.43
C VAL A 75 11.24 26.96 15.79
N LEU A 76 11.03 28.18 15.26
CA LEU A 76 9.79 28.55 14.58
C LEU A 76 9.55 27.69 13.33
N LEU A 77 10.62 27.41 12.56
CA LEU A 77 10.55 26.45 11.48
C LEU A 77 10.12 25.09 12.05
N ALA A 78 10.84 24.51 13.00
CA ALA A 78 10.53 23.20 13.58
C ALA A 78 9.08 23.07 14.11
N ILE A 79 8.51 24.12 14.70
CA ILE A 79 7.10 24.13 15.16
C ILE A 79 6.14 24.10 13.97
N LYS A 80 6.35 24.96 12.97
CA LYS A 80 5.55 24.94 11.73
C LYS A 80 5.67 23.59 11.03
N GLU A 81 6.85 22.98 11.09
CA GLU A 81 7.11 21.67 10.54
C GLU A 81 6.32 20.58 11.26
N ARG A 82 6.38 20.54 12.59
CA ARG A 82 5.64 19.57 13.40
C ARG A 82 4.14 19.60 13.12
N ARG A 83 3.54 20.77 12.97
CA ARG A 83 2.11 20.91 12.63
C ARG A 83 1.74 20.29 11.29
N ARG A 84 2.62 20.36 10.28
CA ARG A 84 2.39 19.72 8.97
C ARG A 84 2.44 18.20 9.05
N VAL A 85 3.37 17.64 9.82
CA VAL A 85 3.43 16.19 10.09
C VAL A 85 2.16 15.74 10.78
N GLU A 86 1.75 16.44 11.85
CA GLU A 86 0.53 16.11 12.60
C GLU A 86 -0.71 16.19 11.72
N HIS A 87 -0.81 17.21 10.86
CA HIS A 87 -1.91 17.32 9.90
C HIS A 87 -1.93 16.18 8.87
N GLY A 88 -0.77 15.85 8.27
CA GLY A 88 -0.68 14.75 7.31
C GLY A 88 -1.00 13.38 7.93
N ASN A 89 -0.57 13.14 9.17
CA ASN A 89 -0.92 11.93 9.90
C ASN A 89 -2.42 11.87 10.21
N ARG A 90 -3.04 12.97 10.64
CA ARG A 90 -4.50 13.03 10.87
C ARG A 90 -5.29 12.73 9.60
N ILE A 91 -4.85 13.28 8.46
CA ILE A 91 -5.50 13.00 7.18
C ILE A 91 -5.31 11.55 6.78
N TYR A 92 -4.12 10.99 6.99
CA TYR A 92 -3.87 9.57 6.73
C TYR A 92 -4.77 8.66 7.58
N GLU A 93 -4.92 8.94 8.88
CA GLU A 93 -5.78 8.19 9.78
C GLU A 93 -7.26 8.31 9.38
N ALA A 94 -7.75 9.53 9.14
CA ALA A 94 -9.11 9.78 8.70
C ALA A 94 -9.42 9.08 7.37
N ALA A 95 -8.54 9.21 6.37
CA ALA A 95 -8.72 8.58 5.07
C ALA A 95 -8.69 7.05 5.14
N ARG A 96 -7.96 6.45 6.10
CA ARG A 96 -8.01 5.00 6.35
C ARG A 96 -9.35 4.58 6.95
N GLU A 97 -9.92 5.39 7.83
CA GLU A 97 -11.23 5.10 8.42
C GLU A 97 -12.36 5.26 7.39
N ASP A 98 -12.30 6.31 6.58
CA ASP A 98 -13.18 6.51 5.43
C ASP A 98 -13.06 5.33 4.44
N MET A 99 -11.83 4.85 4.18
CA MET A 99 -11.61 3.67 3.34
C MET A 99 -12.25 2.39 3.92
N ARG A 100 -12.16 2.17 5.23
CA ARG A 100 -12.76 1.01 5.91
C ARG A 100 -14.28 1.06 5.89
N SER A 101 -14.86 2.24 6.07
CA SER A 101 -16.31 2.47 6.03
C SER A 101 -16.90 2.49 4.62
N GLY A 102 -16.04 2.56 3.59
CA GLY A 102 -16.42 2.51 2.18
C GLY A 102 -16.61 3.88 1.53
N ASP A 103 -16.32 4.99 2.22
CA ASP A 103 -16.31 6.33 1.63
C ASP A 103 -14.98 6.61 0.88
N ILE A 104 -14.78 5.87 -0.20
CA ILE A 104 -13.56 5.92 -1.01
C ILE A 104 -13.38 7.29 -1.68
N ALA A 105 -14.48 7.97 -2.01
CA ALA A 105 -14.44 9.27 -2.70
C ALA A 105 -13.93 10.38 -1.79
N ALA A 106 -14.47 10.50 -0.57
CA ALA A 106 -14.01 11.48 0.42
C ALA A 106 -12.55 11.23 0.81
N ALA A 107 -12.18 9.97 1.06
CA ALA A 107 -10.80 9.58 1.35
C ALA A 107 -9.84 10.00 0.23
N THR A 108 -10.24 9.79 -1.03
CA THR A 108 -9.42 10.18 -2.20
C THR A 108 -9.20 11.68 -2.23
N GLN A 109 -10.25 12.48 -2.04
CA GLN A 109 -10.17 13.94 -2.08
C GLN A 109 -9.27 14.49 -0.98
N ALA A 110 -9.42 14.00 0.26
CA ALA A 110 -8.62 14.44 1.41
C ALA A 110 -7.13 14.15 1.20
N VAL A 111 -6.79 12.99 0.64
CA VAL A 111 -5.40 12.61 0.35
C VAL A 111 -4.83 13.44 -0.80
N ASP A 112 -5.59 13.65 -1.88
CA ASP A 112 -5.14 14.44 -3.04
C ASP A 112 -4.88 15.90 -2.65
N GLU A 113 -5.68 16.50 -1.76
CA GLU A 113 -5.44 17.86 -1.25
C GLU A 113 -4.06 18.00 -0.59
N VAL A 114 -3.63 17.02 0.20
CA VAL A 114 -2.32 17.05 0.87
C VAL A 114 -1.18 16.80 -0.11
N LEU A 115 -1.37 15.90 -1.07
CA LEU A 115 -0.36 15.57 -2.07
C LEU A 115 -0.12 16.73 -3.04
N LEU A 116 -1.15 17.49 -3.42
CA LEU A 116 -1.04 18.70 -4.25
C LEU A 116 -0.20 19.80 -3.58
N HIS A 117 -0.30 19.92 -2.25
CA HIS A 117 0.44 20.90 -1.46
C HIS A 117 1.77 20.36 -0.92
N SER A 118 2.22 19.20 -1.42
CA SER A 118 3.50 18.60 -1.05
C SER A 118 4.66 19.43 -1.62
N GLY A 119 5.17 20.37 -0.82
CA GLY A 119 6.42 21.05 -1.13
C GLY A 119 7.60 20.05 -1.10
N THR A 120 8.70 20.39 -1.77
CA THR A 120 9.96 19.61 -1.89
C THR A 120 10.70 19.31 -0.57
N SER A 121 10.06 19.49 0.59
CA SER A 121 10.71 19.32 1.88
C SER A 121 10.83 17.84 2.27
N LEU A 122 12.08 17.37 2.23
CA LEU A 122 12.49 15.99 2.47
C LEU A 122 12.29 15.51 3.93
N ARG A 123 12.05 16.42 4.89
CA ARG A 123 11.79 16.06 6.30
C ARG A 123 10.47 15.30 6.48
N TYR A 124 9.49 15.53 5.60
CA TYR A 124 8.15 14.94 5.60
C TYR A 124 8.00 13.72 4.69
N ALA A 125 9.10 13.26 4.11
CA ALA A 125 9.07 12.27 3.04
C ALA A 125 8.28 11.02 3.40
N ALA A 126 8.37 10.54 4.65
CA ALA A 126 7.66 9.36 5.10
C ALA A 126 6.12 9.54 5.13
N VAL A 127 5.62 10.69 5.57
CA VAL A 127 4.17 10.98 5.61
C VAL A 127 3.62 11.10 4.19
N TYR A 128 4.34 11.81 3.31
CA TYR A 128 3.94 11.91 1.90
C TYR A 128 4.00 10.57 1.18
N VAL A 129 4.98 9.73 1.47
CA VAL A 129 5.05 8.36 0.94
C VAL A 129 3.87 7.51 1.46
N ARG A 130 3.52 7.60 2.75
CA ARG A 130 2.33 6.90 3.30
C ARG A 130 1.03 7.36 2.62
N LEU A 131 0.87 8.67 2.41
CA LEU A 131 -0.28 9.23 1.71
C LEU A 131 -0.31 8.83 0.22
N ALA A 132 0.84 8.83 -0.46
CA ALA A 132 0.94 8.39 -1.84
C ALA A 132 0.62 6.89 -2.00
N LEU A 133 1.06 6.07 -1.04
CA LEU A 133 0.71 4.66 -0.94
C LEU A 133 -0.81 4.49 -0.77
N LEU A 134 -1.39 5.18 0.23
CA LEU A 134 -2.83 5.14 0.48
C LEU A 134 -3.63 5.57 -0.75
N ARG A 135 -3.16 6.59 -1.48
CA ARG A 135 -3.79 7.03 -2.73
C ARG A 135 -3.75 5.99 -3.84
N GLY A 136 -2.68 5.19 -3.92
CA GLY A 136 -2.58 4.03 -4.81
C GLY A 136 -3.58 2.94 -4.44
N VAL A 137 -3.71 2.64 -3.13
CA VAL A 137 -4.72 1.68 -2.64
C VAL A 137 -6.14 2.17 -2.90
N LEU A 138 -6.43 3.46 -2.69
CA LEU A 138 -7.72 4.05 -3.00
C LEU A 138 -8.04 3.97 -4.51
N ALA A 139 -7.05 4.19 -5.39
CA ALA A 139 -7.23 4.00 -6.83
C ALA A 139 -7.59 2.55 -7.19
N LEU A 140 -6.98 1.57 -6.52
CA LEU A 140 -7.33 0.15 -6.68
C LEU A 140 -8.80 -0.09 -6.31
N ARG A 141 -9.25 0.43 -5.16
CA ARG A 141 -10.64 0.29 -4.70
C ARG A 141 -11.66 0.98 -5.63
N ARG A 142 -11.24 1.99 -6.40
CA ARG A 142 -12.07 2.66 -7.41
C ARG A 142 -12.11 1.96 -8.76
N GLY A 143 -11.42 0.82 -8.94
CA GLY A 143 -11.32 0.15 -10.24
C GLY A 143 -10.33 0.79 -11.20
N GLN A 144 -9.57 1.79 -10.76
CA GLN A 144 -8.56 2.45 -11.57
C GLN A 144 -7.25 1.65 -11.53
N LEU A 145 -7.26 0.39 -11.98
CA LEU A 145 -6.16 -0.57 -11.77
C LEU A 145 -4.82 -0.10 -12.34
N GLN A 146 -4.83 0.49 -13.55
CA GLN A 146 -3.62 1.01 -14.19
C GLN A 146 -3.04 2.20 -13.40
N GLU A 147 -3.90 3.11 -12.93
CA GLU A 147 -3.49 4.24 -12.09
C GLU A 147 -2.98 3.77 -10.74
N ALA A 148 -3.66 2.80 -10.11
CA ALA A 148 -3.27 2.20 -8.85
C ALA A 148 -1.88 1.58 -8.94
N ARG A 149 -1.65 0.76 -9.97
CA ARG A 149 -0.35 0.16 -10.25
C ARG A 149 0.71 1.23 -10.48
N ALA A 150 0.44 2.24 -11.30
CA ALA A 150 1.36 3.36 -11.55
C ALA A 150 1.80 4.03 -10.25
N ARG A 151 0.84 4.38 -9.40
CA ARG A 151 1.08 5.07 -8.12
C ARG A 151 1.87 4.18 -7.15
N LEU A 152 1.50 2.90 -7.03
CA LEU A 152 2.17 1.97 -6.13
C LEU A 152 3.61 1.66 -6.58
N LEU A 153 3.86 1.48 -7.88
CA LEU A 153 5.20 1.33 -8.42
C LEU A 153 6.03 2.60 -8.25
N ALA A 154 5.44 3.78 -8.41
CA ALA A 154 6.13 5.04 -8.16
C ALA A 154 6.54 5.18 -6.69
N VAL A 155 5.72 4.71 -5.75
CA VAL A 155 6.05 4.64 -4.32
C VAL A 155 7.18 3.64 -4.07
N GLU A 156 7.14 2.45 -4.68
CA GLU A 156 8.21 1.45 -4.56
C GLU A 156 9.56 2.00 -5.07
N ALA A 157 9.56 2.66 -6.22
CA ALA A 157 10.75 3.27 -6.82
C ALA A 157 11.40 4.35 -5.95
N THR A 158 10.69 4.88 -4.94
CA THR A 158 11.28 5.85 -4.01
C THR A 158 12.28 5.24 -3.02
N GLY A 159 12.26 3.91 -2.84
CA GLY A 159 13.09 3.17 -1.88
C GLY A 159 12.64 3.28 -0.41
N TRP A 160 11.55 4.00 -0.12
CA TRP A 160 11.09 4.19 1.26
C TRP A 160 10.40 2.96 1.86
N LEU A 161 9.88 2.06 1.04
CA LEU A 161 9.30 0.80 1.47
C LEU A 161 10.36 -0.08 2.16
N GLY A 162 10.03 -0.65 3.32
CA GLY A 162 10.98 -1.40 4.15
C GLY A 162 11.98 -0.54 4.95
N SER A 163 11.92 0.80 4.85
CA SER A 163 12.66 1.68 5.76
C SER A 163 12.00 1.75 7.14
N PHE A 164 12.78 1.99 8.20
CA PHE A 164 12.25 2.12 9.58
C PHE A 164 11.18 3.21 9.78
N ARG A 165 10.98 4.10 8.79
CA ARG A 165 9.99 5.18 8.85
C ARG A 165 8.63 4.81 8.22
N ILE A 166 8.58 3.70 7.50
CA ILE A 166 7.36 3.15 6.92
C ILE A 166 7.11 1.82 7.64
N SER A 167 5.92 1.62 8.20
CA SER A 167 5.62 0.40 8.94
C SER A 167 5.71 -0.83 8.03
N ARG A 168 6.00 -1.99 8.63
CA ARG A 168 5.92 -3.29 7.95
C ARG A 168 4.52 -3.50 7.36
N GLN A 169 3.49 -3.11 8.11
CA GLN A 169 2.09 -3.18 7.70
C GLN A 169 1.83 -2.43 6.39
N ALA A 170 2.23 -1.15 6.31
CA ALA A 170 2.05 -0.35 5.10
C ALA A 170 2.83 -0.92 3.91
N THR A 171 4.04 -1.42 4.17
CA THR A 171 4.86 -2.07 3.13
C THR A 171 4.21 -3.35 2.62
N GLY A 172 3.71 -4.22 3.51
CA GLY A 172 2.98 -5.43 3.15
C GLY A 172 1.70 -5.13 2.36
N GLU A 173 0.94 -4.11 2.77
CA GLU A 173 -0.27 -3.66 2.08
C GLU A 173 0.02 -3.16 0.65
N ALA A 174 1.13 -2.44 0.44
CA ALA A 174 1.54 -2.01 -0.89
C ALA A 174 1.82 -3.20 -1.81
N TYR A 175 2.58 -4.20 -1.33
CA TYR A 175 2.90 -5.39 -2.12
C TYR A 175 1.66 -6.27 -2.35
N ALA A 176 0.79 -6.41 -1.36
CA ALA A 176 -0.51 -7.05 -1.53
C ALA A 176 -1.35 -6.34 -2.62
N SER A 177 -1.40 -5.01 -2.59
CA SER A 177 -2.17 -4.22 -3.55
C SER A 177 -1.60 -4.32 -4.98
N LEU A 178 -0.28 -4.34 -5.13
CA LEU A 178 0.38 -4.61 -6.42
C LEU A 178 0.07 -6.01 -6.94
N SER A 179 0.06 -7.01 -6.05
CA SER A 179 -0.32 -8.38 -6.38
C SER A 179 -1.78 -8.44 -6.85
N ILE A 180 -2.73 -7.83 -6.12
CA ILE A 180 -4.14 -7.75 -6.53
C ILE A 180 -4.28 -7.07 -7.91
N CYS A 181 -3.58 -5.95 -8.15
CA CYS A 181 -3.59 -5.29 -9.45
C CYS A 181 -3.12 -6.23 -10.56
N GLY A 182 -1.99 -6.93 -10.36
CA GLY A 182 -1.46 -7.88 -11.33
C GLY A 182 -2.42 -9.05 -11.58
N SER A 183 -2.99 -9.63 -10.52
CA SER A 183 -3.96 -10.73 -10.62
C SER A 183 -5.18 -10.34 -11.44
N VAL A 184 -5.80 -9.19 -11.14
CA VAL A 184 -7.00 -8.73 -11.86
C VAL A 184 -6.67 -8.35 -13.31
N LEU A 185 -5.49 -7.79 -13.57
CA LEU A 185 -5.03 -7.50 -14.94
C LEU A 185 -4.62 -8.76 -15.73
N GLY A 186 -4.52 -9.93 -15.09
CA GLY A 186 -4.06 -11.18 -15.71
C GLY A 186 -2.54 -11.33 -15.81
N GLU A 187 -1.79 -10.48 -15.14
CA GLU A 187 -0.32 -10.52 -15.07
C GLU A 187 0.12 -11.40 -13.88
N VAL A 188 -0.18 -12.69 -13.99
CA VAL A 188 -0.08 -13.67 -12.89
C VAL A 188 1.35 -13.80 -12.33
N ASP A 189 2.36 -13.81 -13.20
CA ASP A 189 3.76 -13.96 -12.77
C ASP A 189 4.26 -12.76 -11.96
N ASP A 190 3.92 -11.53 -12.41
CA ASP A 190 4.24 -10.31 -11.67
C ASP A 190 3.48 -10.28 -10.34
N ALA A 191 2.20 -10.66 -10.34
CA ALA A 191 1.37 -10.72 -9.15
C ALA A 191 1.94 -11.67 -8.08
N ARG A 192 2.45 -12.83 -8.50
CA ARG A 192 3.11 -13.81 -7.62
C ARG A 192 4.38 -13.25 -6.99
N ALA A 193 5.23 -12.60 -7.79
CA ALA A 193 6.47 -11.99 -7.29
C ALA A 193 6.19 -10.90 -6.24
N TRP A 194 5.14 -10.10 -6.42
CA TRP A 194 4.73 -9.11 -5.43
C TRP A 194 4.14 -9.74 -4.17
N LEU A 195 3.36 -10.81 -4.29
CA LEU A 195 2.82 -11.54 -3.14
C LEU A 195 3.93 -12.12 -2.26
N GLU A 196 4.93 -12.74 -2.88
CA GLU A 196 6.11 -13.27 -2.18
C GLU A 196 6.85 -12.17 -1.42
N ARG A 197 7.12 -11.02 -2.05
CA ARG A 197 7.71 -9.86 -1.36
C ARG A 197 6.87 -9.36 -0.19
N GLY A 198 5.55 -9.37 -0.32
CA GLY A 198 4.62 -9.04 0.76
C GLY A 198 4.77 -9.96 1.97
N ARG A 199 4.80 -11.28 1.73
CA ARG A 199 4.99 -12.30 2.77
C ARG A 199 6.35 -12.16 3.45
N GLU A 200 7.41 -11.92 2.68
CA GLU A 200 8.75 -11.73 3.22
C GLU A 200 8.87 -10.55 4.19
N VAL A 201 8.10 -9.48 3.97
CA VAL A 201 8.09 -8.30 4.84
C VAL A 201 7.35 -8.56 6.16
N LEU A 202 6.29 -9.37 6.11
CA LEU A 202 5.46 -9.68 7.28
C LEU A 202 5.98 -10.88 8.08
N ASP A 203 6.97 -11.63 7.57
CA ASP A 203 7.57 -12.76 8.26
C ASP A 203 8.20 -12.31 9.61
N PRO A 204 7.67 -12.78 10.75
CA PRO A 204 8.16 -12.39 12.08
C PRO A 204 9.56 -12.97 12.37
N SER A 205 9.96 -14.03 11.66
CA SER A 205 11.28 -14.66 11.83
C SER A 205 12.43 -13.88 11.17
N ARG A 206 12.12 -12.96 10.25
CA ARG A 206 13.13 -12.07 9.65
C ARG A 206 13.43 -10.89 10.61
N GLU A 207 14.58 -11.05 11.26
CA GLU A 207 15.18 -10.35 12.42
C GLU A 207 15.41 -8.82 12.31
N HIS A 208 14.91 -8.14 11.27
CA HIS A 208 15.17 -6.70 11.09
C HIS A 208 14.09 -5.88 11.79
N ALA A 209 14.25 -5.72 13.10
CA ALA A 209 13.38 -4.95 14.00
C ALA A 209 12.99 -3.57 13.43
N ILE A 210 11.86 -3.53 12.74
CA ILE A 210 11.07 -2.30 12.59
C ILE A 210 10.23 -2.27 13.85
N THR A 211 10.47 -1.28 14.69
CA THR A 211 9.75 -1.11 15.96
C THR A 211 8.26 -1.10 15.65
N PRO A 212 7.46 -1.91 16.36
CA PRO A 212 6.04 -1.94 16.10
C PRO A 212 5.48 -0.54 16.33
N HIS A 213 4.85 0.02 15.30
CA HIS A 213 4.16 1.30 15.45
C HIS A 213 2.88 1.03 16.24
N LYS A 214 2.36 2.04 16.96
CA LYS A 214 1.06 1.93 17.65
C LYS A 214 -0.10 1.50 16.73
N ASP A 215 0.10 1.63 15.41
CA ASP A 215 -0.83 1.24 14.33
C ASP A 215 -0.78 -0.27 13.98
N ASP A 216 0.08 -1.07 14.61
CA ASP A 216 0.28 -2.50 14.32
C ASP A 216 -0.77 -3.40 15.00
N GLU A 217 -2.05 -3.07 14.83
CA GLU A 217 -3.06 -4.13 14.82
C GLU A 217 -2.78 -5.00 13.57
N LEU A 218 -2.19 -6.17 13.81
CA LEU A 218 -1.68 -7.10 12.80
C LEU A 218 -2.73 -7.50 11.74
N ASP A 219 -4.02 -7.33 12.06
CA ASP A 219 -5.11 -7.96 11.33
C ASP A 219 -5.28 -7.39 9.90
N SER A 220 -5.10 -6.09 9.70
CA SER A 220 -5.40 -5.46 8.40
C SER A 220 -4.37 -5.77 7.29
N SER A 221 -3.08 -5.91 7.62
CA SER A 221 -2.05 -6.27 6.62
C SER A 221 -2.10 -7.74 6.26
N SER A 222 -2.37 -8.60 7.24
CA SER A 222 -2.51 -10.03 7.03
C SER A 222 -3.70 -10.30 6.11
N LEU A 223 -4.85 -9.65 6.37
CA LEU A 223 -6.04 -9.74 5.53
C LEU A 223 -5.80 -9.23 4.10
N SER A 224 -4.95 -8.22 3.91
CA SER A 224 -4.61 -7.71 2.58
C SER A 224 -3.77 -8.73 1.78
N ILE A 225 -2.81 -9.38 2.43
CA ILE A 225 -1.99 -10.45 1.83
C ILE A 225 -2.84 -11.68 1.54
N GLU A 226 -3.75 -12.04 2.43
CA GLU A 226 -4.70 -13.13 2.24
C GLU A 226 -5.64 -12.86 1.06
N LEU A 227 -6.15 -11.62 0.92
CA LEU A 227 -6.92 -11.23 -0.26
C LEU A 227 -6.07 -11.28 -1.54
N ALA A 228 -4.80 -10.86 -1.48
CA ALA A 228 -3.89 -10.97 -2.63
C ALA A 228 -3.65 -12.43 -3.03
N GLU A 229 -3.45 -13.32 -2.07
CA GLU A 229 -3.34 -14.76 -2.33
C GLU A 229 -4.64 -15.34 -2.88
N ALA A 230 -5.78 -15.01 -2.28
CA ALA A 230 -7.07 -15.50 -2.72
C ALA A 230 -7.39 -15.06 -4.15
N THR A 231 -7.11 -13.79 -4.50
CA THR A 231 -7.28 -13.27 -5.86
C THR A 231 -6.34 -13.94 -6.86
N LEU A 232 -5.08 -14.20 -6.47
CA LEU A 232 -4.13 -14.90 -7.32
C LEU A 232 -4.56 -16.35 -7.60
N LEU A 233 -4.91 -17.11 -6.55
CA LEU A 233 -5.38 -18.49 -6.69
C LEU A 233 -6.66 -18.59 -7.53
N ALA A 234 -7.59 -17.65 -7.32
CA ALA A 234 -8.81 -17.56 -8.12
C ALA A 234 -8.49 -17.30 -9.60
N ARG A 235 -7.51 -16.45 -9.88
CA ARG A 235 -7.10 -16.11 -11.25
C ARG A 235 -6.37 -17.26 -11.94
N GLU A 236 -5.64 -18.07 -11.19
CA GLU A 236 -4.93 -19.27 -11.67
C GLU A 236 -5.84 -20.49 -11.84
N ASP A 237 -7.16 -20.35 -11.65
CA ASP A 237 -8.14 -21.45 -11.70
C ASP A 237 -7.86 -22.54 -10.63
N GLN A 238 -7.10 -22.21 -9.57
CA GLN A 238 -6.76 -23.12 -8.47
C GLN A 238 -7.86 -23.16 -7.40
N HIS A 239 -9.09 -23.40 -7.81
CA HIS A 239 -10.29 -23.26 -6.99
C HIS A 239 -10.32 -24.16 -5.74
N GLN A 240 -9.72 -25.35 -5.79
CA GLN A 240 -9.64 -26.24 -4.62
C GLN A 240 -8.72 -25.67 -3.53
N GLN A 241 -7.55 -25.14 -3.92
CA GLN A 241 -6.61 -24.52 -2.99
C GLN A 241 -7.19 -23.24 -2.40
N LEU A 242 -7.86 -22.45 -3.24
CA LEU A 242 -8.57 -21.26 -2.81
C LEU A 242 -9.68 -21.58 -1.79
N PHE A 243 -10.49 -22.60 -2.05
CA PHE A 243 -11.53 -23.00 -1.10
C PHE A 243 -10.93 -23.41 0.25
N ALA A 244 -9.84 -24.19 0.24
CA ALA A 244 -9.14 -24.59 1.46
C ALA A 244 -8.54 -23.39 2.22
N LEU A 245 -8.02 -22.39 1.50
CA LEU A 245 -7.54 -21.14 2.08
C LEU A 245 -8.68 -20.38 2.77
N LEU A 246 -9.78 -20.13 2.04
CA LEU A 246 -10.92 -19.34 2.54
C LEU A 246 -11.60 -19.99 3.75
N GLN A 247 -11.68 -21.32 3.82
CA GLN A 247 -12.20 -22.03 4.99
C GLN A 247 -11.35 -21.84 6.25
N ARG A 248 -10.03 -21.65 6.10
CA ARG A 248 -9.13 -21.41 7.25
C ARG A 248 -9.22 -19.98 7.78
N LEU A 249 -9.55 -19.03 6.91
CA LEU A 249 -9.45 -17.60 7.21
C LEU A 249 -10.63 -17.00 7.98
N GLY A 250 -11.72 -17.75 8.21
CA GLY A 250 -12.80 -17.39 9.14
C GLY A 250 -13.19 -15.90 9.12
N HIS A 251 -13.79 -15.42 8.03
CA HIS A 251 -13.85 -14.00 7.75
C HIS A 251 -14.82 -13.19 8.62
N ASP A 252 -14.34 -12.08 9.16
CA ASP A 252 -15.17 -11.02 9.74
C ASP A 252 -15.96 -10.28 8.64
N LYS A 253 -17.25 -10.05 8.86
CA LYS A 253 -18.22 -9.63 7.83
C LYS A 253 -18.27 -8.11 7.63
N ASP A 254 -17.69 -7.36 8.57
CA ASP A 254 -17.96 -5.92 8.69
C ASP A 254 -17.00 -5.07 7.85
N ASN A 255 -15.87 -5.62 7.39
CA ASN A 255 -14.88 -4.93 6.56
C ASN A 255 -15.03 -5.25 5.06
N LEU A 256 -14.77 -4.26 4.20
CA LEU A 256 -14.71 -4.38 2.74
C LEU A 256 -13.80 -5.53 2.26
N LEU A 257 -12.65 -5.72 2.92
CA LEU A 257 -11.74 -6.82 2.59
C LEU A 257 -12.35 -8.20 2.88
N GLY A 258 -13.07 -8.34 4.00
CA GLY A 258 -13.79 -9.57 4.33
C GLY A 258 -14.92 -9.84 3.34
N ARG A 259 -15.63 -8.80 2.91
CA ARG A 259 -16.63 -8.88 1.83
C ARG A 259 -16.02 -9.30 0.49
N ALA A 260 -14.82 -8.82 0.15
CA ALA A 260 -14.10 -9.27 -1.04
C ALA A 260 -13.72 -10.76 -0.99
N LEU A 261 -13.31 -11.25 0.18
CA LEU A 261 -13.05 -12.68 0.39
C LEU A 261 -14.33 -13.52 0.28
N GLN A 262 -15.48 -13.03 0.77
CA GLN A 262 -16.78 -13.67 0.60
C GLN A 262 -17.21 -13.75 -0.87
N LEU A 263 -16.98 -12.70 -1.66
CA LEU A 263 -17.21 -12.71 -3.09
C LEU A 263 -16.37 -13.81 -3.77
N LEU A 264 -15.08 -13.90 -3.44
CA LEU A 264 -14.20 -14.94 -3.97
C LEU A 264 -14.64 -16.34 -3.53
N GLN A 265 -15.11 -16.50 -2.29
CA GLN A 265 -15.65 -17.77 -1.80
C GLN A 265 -16.88 -18.20 -2.59
N ALA A 266 -17.82 -17.28 -2.81
CA ALA A 266 -19.02 -17.50 -3.60
C ALA A 266 -18.68 -17.86 -5.06
N TYR A 267 -17.75 -17.13 -5.67
CA TYR A 267 -17.25 -17.42 -7.02
C TYR A 267 -16.58 -18.80 -7.10
N THR A 268 -15.76 -19.16 -6.11
CA THR A 268 -15.08 -20.45 -6.04
C THR A 268 -16.07 -21.61 -5.93
N LEU A 269 -17.09 -21.48 -5.07
CA LEU A 269 -18.15 -22.47 -4.95
C LEU A 269 -18.91 -22.65 -6.25
N HIS A 270 -19.23 -21.54 -6.93
CA HIS A 270 -19.87 -21.60 -8.25
C HIS A 270 -19.02 -22.39 -9.25
N ARG A 271 -17.73 -22.07 -9.37
CA ARG A 271 -16.81 -22.75 -10.29
C ARG A 271 -16.61 -24.23 -9.98
N LEU A 272 -16.52 -24.58 -8.69
CA LEU A 272 -16.43 -25.99 -8.28
C LEU A 272 -17.73 -26.75 -8.54
N SER A 273 -18.89 -26.09 -8.41
CA SER A 273 -20.20 -26.70 -8.66
C SER A 273 -20.53 -26.92 -10.14
N GLU A 274 -19.96 -26.12 -11.06
CA GLU A 274 -20.19 -26.27 -12.52
C GLU A 274 -19.74 -27.65 -13.05
N GLY A 275 -18.80 -28.31 -12.37
CA GLY A 275 -18.29 -29.63 -12.73
C GLY A 275 -18.97 -30.81 -12.00
N GLU A 276 -19.92 -30.54 -11.11
CA GLU A 276 -20.56 -31.57 -10.27
C GLU A 276 -22.03 -31.82 -10.68
N ASP A 277 -22.48 -33.07 -10.58
CA ASP A 277 -23.89 -33.40 -10.70
C ASP A 277 -24.69 -32.74 -9.56
N GLU A 278 -25.73 -31.97 -9.90
CA GLU A 278 -26.56 -31.15 -9.00
C GLU A 278 -27.13 -31.93 -7.78
N TYR A 279 -27.25 -33.25 -7.87
CA TYR A 279 -27.78 -34.13 -6.83
C TYR A 279 -26.73 -34.92 -6.03
N ARG A 280 -25.45 -34.90 -6.43
CA ARG A 280 -24.37 -35.68 -5.79
C ARG A 280 -23.10 -34.87 -5.49
N GLY A 281 -23.02 -33.64 -5.98
CA GLY A 281 -21.90 -32.75 -5.75
C GLY A 281 -21.81 -32.26 -4.31
N VAL A 282 -20.59 -32.29 -3.76
CA VAL A 282 -20.32 -31.79 -2.40
C VAL A 282 -20.49 -30.27 -2.37
N PHE A 283 -20.07 -29.57 -3.43
CA PHE A 283 -20.12 -28.12 -3.52
C PHE A 283 -21.47 -27.61 -4.03
N SER A 284 -22.18 -28.38 -4.87
CA SER A 284 -23.55 -28.05 -5.33
C SER A 284 -24.54 -27.88 -4.17
N SER A 285 -24.30 -28.57 -3.06
CA SER A 285 -25.15 -28.50 -1.86
C SER A 285 -24.88 -27.28 -0.96
N MET A 286 -23.78 -26.54 -1.19
CA MET A 286 -23.41 -25.40 -0.35
C MET A 286 -24.09 -24.11 -0.84
N PRO A 287 -24.87 -23.41 0.00
CA PRO A 287 -25.60 -22.23 -0.42
C PRO A 287 -24.66 -21.05 -0.65
N ILE A 288 -24.77 -20.40 -1.80
CA ILE A 288 -23.94 -19.25 -2.19
C ILE A 288 -24.58 -17.94 -1.69
N GLU A 289 -25.91 -17.90 -1.61
CA GLU A 289 -26.71 -16.72 -1.26
C GLU A 289 -26.33 -16.10 0.10
N PRO A 290 -26.05 -16.87 1.18
CA PRO A 290 -25.63 -16.30 2.46
C PRO A 290 -24.29 -15.56 2.39
N LEU A 291 -23.39 -15.95 1.48
CA LEU A 291 -22.09 -15.28 1.29
C LEU A 291 -22.25 -13.94 0.57
N LEU A 292 -23.28 -13.83 -0.27
CA LEU A 292 -23.55 -12.62 -1.05
C LEU A 292 -24.49 -11.64 -0.34
N ALA A 293 -25.16 -12.05 0.73
CA ALA A 293 -26.20 -11.26 1.40
C ALA A 293 -25.75 -9.88 1.90
N ASN A 294 -24.46 -9.73 2.23
CA ASN A 294 -23.89 -8.50 2.76
C ASN A 294 -23.20 -7.62 1.70
N LEU A 295 -23.16 -8.06 0.44
CA LEU A 295 -22.52 -7.32 -0.65
C LEU A 295 -23.47 -6.28 -1.22
N ARG A 296 -23.02 -5.02 -1.27
CA ARG A 296 -23.77 -3.95 -1.93
C ARG A 296 -23.49 -3.97 -3.44
N PRO A 297 -24.49 -3.72 -4.30
CA PRO A 297 -24.26 -3.57 -5.72
C PRO A 297 -23.23 -2.47 -6.01
N GLY A 298 -22.27 -2.74 -6.87
CA GLY A 298 -21.23 -1.78 -7.26
C GLY A 298 -20.00 -1.72 -6.35
N GLU A 299 -20.04 -2.35 -5.17
CA GLU A 299 -19.00 -2.20 -4.14
C GLU A 299 -17.65 -2.83 -4.54
N LEU A 300 -17.70 -3.93 -5.29
CA LEU A 300 -16.52 -4.73 -5.66
C LEU A 300 -16.30 -4.80 -7.17
N ASP A 301 -16.92 -3.89 -7.94
CA ASP A 301 -16.83 -3.88 -9.41
C ASP A 301 -15.37 -3.82 -9.89
N PHE A 302 -14.50 -3.19 -9.11
CA PHE A 302 -13.06 -3.10 -9.38
C PHE A 302 -12.38 -4.47 -9.59
N MET A 303 -12.88 -5.53 -8.96
CA MET A 303 -12.32 -6.88 -9.09
C MET A 303 -12.67 -7.53 -10.43
N ALA A 304 -13.76 -7.10 -11.06
CA ALA A 304 -14.33 -7.71 -12.25
C ALA A 304 -13.98 -6.98 -13.56
N VAL A 305 -13.48 -5.74 -13.50
CA VAL A 305 -13.23 -4.87 -14.70
C VAL A 305 -12.44 -5.58 -15.80
N HIS A 306 -11.38 -6.31 -15.42
CA HIS A 306 -10.51 -7.03 -16.35
C HIS A 306 -10.59 -8.55 -16.19
N TRP A 307 -11.67 -9.03 -15.56
CA TRP A 307 -11.90 -10.44 -15.26
C TRP A 307 -13.27 -10.88 -15.80
N PRO A 308 -13.34 -11.33 -17.06
CA PRO A 308 -14.61 -11.65 -17.73
C PRO A 308 -15.46 -12.69 -16.98
N GLU A 309 -14.82 -13.74 -16.46
CA GLU A 309 -15.51 -14.84 -15.77
C GLU A 309 -16.13 -14.37 -14.44
N LEU A 310 -15.37 -13.61 -13.64
CA LEU A 310 -15.89 -13.01 -12.41
C LEU A 310 -16.97 -11.97 -12.70
N HIS A 311 -16.81 -11.18 -13.76
CA HIS A 311 -17.81 -10.22 -14.20
C HIS A 311 -19.13 -10.91 -14.56
N ALA A 312 -19.09 -11.98 -15.34
CA ALA A 312 -20.28 -12.76 -15.71
C ALA A 312 -20.99 -13.33 -14.47
N PHE A 313 -20.22 -13.86 -13.51
CA PHE A 313 -20.75 -14.31 -12.23
C PHE A 313 -21.44 -13.18 -11.44
N MET A 314 -20.78 -12.04 -11.29
CA MET A 314 -21.32 -10.88 -10.58
C MET A 314 -22.57 -10.33 -11.27
N GLN A 315 -22.60 -10.32 -12.60
CA GLN A 315 -23.75 -9.89 -13.40
C GLN A 315 -24.95 -10.83 -13.19
N ALA A 316 -24.73 -12.15 -13.25
CA ALA A 316 -25.78 -13.15 -13.03
C ALA A 316 -26.40 -13.04 -11.63
N ARG A 317 -25.61 -12.62 -10.64
CA ARG A 317 -26.03 -12.43 -9.25
C ARG A 317 -26.48 -10.99 -8.92
N ARG A 318 -26.55 -10.10 -9.92
CA ARG A 318 -26.97 -8.68 -9.77
C ARG A 318 -26.13 -7.89 -8.76
N LEU A 319 -24.83 -8.17 -8.70
CA LEU A 319 -23.87 -7.54 -7.80
C LEU A 319 -23.16 -6.34 -8.42
N LEU A 320 -23.19 -6.19 -9.74
CA LEU A 320 -22.64 -5.03 -10.43
C LEU A 320 -23.53 -3.80 -10.22
N ALA A 321 -22.94 -2.61 -10.29
CA ALA A 321 -23.72 -1.37 -10.33
C ALA A 321 -24.76 -1.42 -11.47
N ARG A 322 -25.95 -0.88 -11.21
CA ARG A 322 -26.95 -0.70 -12.28
C ARG A 322 -26.55 0.53 -13.07
N ASP A 323 -26.17 0.33 -14.33
CA ASP A 323 -26.10 1.39 -15.34
C ASP A 323 -27.47 2.05 -15.55
#